data_AF-A0A9D3UPQ3-F1
#
_entry.id   AF-A0A9D3UPQ3-F1
#
_cell.length_a   1.000
_cell.length_b   1.000
_cell.length_c   1.000
_cell.angle_alpha   90.00
_cell.angle_beta   90.00
_cell.angle_gamma   90.00
#
_symmetry.space_group_name_H-M   'P 1'
#
loop_
_entity.id
_entity.type
_entity.pdbx_description
1 polymer ?
#
loop_
_entity_poly.entity_id
_entity_poly.type
_entity_poly.pdbx_seq_one_letter_code
_entity_poly.pdbx_strand_id
1 'polypeptide(L)' 'MWRLKIKEGGNDPYLYSTNNFLGRQTWEFDPNAGTDEERDEVEEVRLNFYNNRFNI' A
#
# COMPACT_ATOMS: atom_id res chain seq x y z
N MET A 1 -1.73 -5.96 1.28
CA MET A 1 -0.32 -5.81 1.69
C MET A 1 0.30 -4.58 1.01
N TRP A 2 1.35 -3.98 1.61
CA TRP A 2 2.04 -2.86 1.00
C TRP A 2 3.08 -3.36 -0.01
N ARG A 3 3.03 -2.82 -1.23
CA ARG A 3 3.96 -3.13 -2.30
C ARG A 3 4.83 -1.93 -2.61
N LEU A 4 6.14 -2.16 -2.73
CA LEU A 4 7.05 -1.12 -3.19
C LEU A 4 6.88 -0.94 -4.70
N LYS A 5 6.53 0.27 -5.11
CA LYS A 5 6.46 0.68 -6.51
C LYS A 5 7.53 1.72 -6.79
N ILE A 6 8.40 1.38 -7.73
CA ILE A 6 9.44 2.27 -8.24
C ILE A 6 8.92 2.84 -9.56
N LYS A 7 8.80 4.17 -9.66
CA LYS A 7 8.42 4.81 -10.92
C LYS A 7 9.62 4.84 -11.86
N GLU A 8 9.43 4.29 -13.05
CA GLU A 8 10.41 4.33 -14.17
C GLU A 8 10.28 5.58 -15.05
N GLY A 9 9.48 6.55 -14.60
CA GLY A 9 9.14 7.75 -15.35
C GLY A 9 7.69 7.75 -15.77
N GLY A 10 7.04 8.93 -15.78
CA GLY A 10 5.60 9.02 -16.06
C GLY A 10 5.26 10.24 -16.90
N ASN A 11 4.61 10.01 -18.04
CA ASN A 11 4.17 11.06 -18.96
C ASN A 11 2.76 11.54 -18.63
N ASP A 12 2.55 11.96 -17.37
CA ASP A 12 1.27 12.52 -16.94
C ASP A 12 1.27 14.02 -17.24
N PRO A 13 0.35 14.53 -18.08
CA PRO A 13 0.36 15.92 -18.53
C PRO A 13 0.14 16.95 -17.41
N TYR A 14 -0.30 16.50 -16.24
CA TYR A 14 -0.55 17.35 -15.07
C TYR A 14 0.53 17.23 -13.98
N LEU A 15 1.57 16.42 -14.19
CA LEU A 15 2.64 16.21 -13.22
C LEU A 15 3.99 16.58 -13.84
N TYR A 16 4.67 17.58 -13.27
CA TYR A 16 5.96 18.06 -13.74
C TYR A 16 7.08 17.73 -12.73
N SER A 17 8.17 17.16 -13.25
CA SER A 17 9.38 16.82 -12.51
C SER A 17 10.58 17.05 -13.43
N THR A 18 11.67 17.63 -12.91
CA THR A 18 12.93 17.84 -13.66
C THR A 18 13.59 16.53 -14.12
N ASN A 19 13.25 15.41 -13.48
CA ASN A 19 13.74 14.07 -13.84
C ASN A 19 12.59 13.11 -14.16
N ASN A 20 11.44 13.61 -14.64
CA ASN A 20 10.30 12.79 -15.04
C ASN A 20 9.80 11.78 -13.97
N PHE A 21 10.03 12.05 -12.68
CA PHE A 21 9.76 11.11 -11.55
C PHE A 21 10.57 9.81 -11.54
N LEU A 22 11.67 9.73 -12.30
CA LEU A 22 12.61 8.61 -12.23
C LEU A 22 13.18 8.45 -10.82
N GLY A 23 13.19 7.22 -10.33
CA GLY A 23 13.74 6.87 -9.02
C GLY A 23 12.82 7.16 -7.83
N ARG A 24 11.58 7.62 -8.07
CA ARG A 24 10.60 7.77 -6.99
C ARG A 24 10.14 6.39 -6.51
N GLN A 25 10.28 6.17 -5.20
CA GLN A 25 9.77 4.98 -4.52
C GLN A 25 8.51 5.34 -3.74
N THR A 26 7.42 4.62 -3.98
CA THR A 26 6.16 4.78 -3.25
C THR A 26 5.66 3.42 -2.79
N TRP A 27 5.14 3.36 -1.58
CA TRP A 27 4.39 2.19 -1.12
C TRP A 27 2.95 2.34 -1.58
N GLU A 28 2.47 1.39 -2.38
CA GLU A 28 1.05 1.29 -2.74
C GLU A 28 0.41 0.14 -1.98
N PHE A 29 -0.80 0.34 -1.48
CA PHE A 29 -1.56 -0.73 -0.86
C PHE A 29 -2.20 -1.58 -1.94
N ASP A 30 -1.86 -2.87 -2.00
CA ASP A 30 -2.43 -3.86 -2.89
C ASP A 30 -3.21 -4.90 -2.06
N PRO A 31 -4.55 -4.95 -2.18
CA PRO A 31 -5.37 -5.89 -1.42
C PRO A 31 -5.12 -7.36 -1.80
N ASN A 32 -4.59 -7.62 -3.00
CA ASN A 32 -4.31 -8.96 -3.52
C ASN A 32 -2.83 -9.32 -3.42
N ALA A 33 -1.99 -8.46 -2.81
CA ALA A 33 -0.61 -8.81 -2.53
C ALA A 33 -0.49 -9.63 -1.24
N GLY A 34 0.52 -10.50 -1.18
CA GLY A 34 0.77 -11.44 -0.07
C GLY A 34 0.17 -12.83 -0.35
N THR A 35 0.42 -13.76 0.57
CA THR A 35 -0.24 -15.07 0.62
C THR A 35 -1.65 -14.93 1.22
N ASP A 36 -2.52 -15.93 0.99
CA ASP A 36 -3.87 -15.89 1.56
C ASP A 36 -3.82 -15.96 3.11
N GLU A 37 -2.87 -16.69 3.67
CA GLU A 37 -2.61 -16.79 5.11
C GLU A 37 -2.27 -15.43 5.74
N GLU A 38 -1.35 -14.67 5.14
CA GLU A 38 -1.00 -13.31 5.61
C GLU A 38 -2.19 -12.34 5.52
N ARG A 39 -3.07 -12.52 4.54
CA ARG A 39 -4.29 -11.69 4.42
C ARG A 39 -5.29 -12.03 5.50
N ASP A 40 -5.47 -13.32 5.80
CA ASP A 40 -6.36 -13.79 6.86
C ASP A 40 -5.89 -13.27 8.22
N GLU A 41 -4.58 -13.31 8.53
CA GLU A 41 -4.03 -12.73 9.76
C GLU A 41 -4.32 -11.23 9.88
N VAL A 42 -4.17 -10.47 8.80
CA VAL A 42 -4.46 -9.02 8.79
C VAL A 42 -5.95 -8.75 9.05
N GLU A 43 -6.84 -9.55 8.48
CA GLU A 43 -8.29 -9.42 8.70
C GLU A 43 -8.69 -9.83 10.13
N GLU A 44 -8.09 -10.87 10.70
CA GLU A 44 -8.29 -11.23 12.11
C GLU A 44 -7.88 -10.09 13.05
N VAL A 45 -6.71 -9.49 12.82
CA VAL A 45 -6.22 -8.36 13.62
C VAL A 45 -7.17 -7.15 13.46
N ARG A 46 -7.67 -6.88 12.27
CA ARG A 46 -8.66 -5.82 12.01
C ARG A 46 -9.96 -6.06 12.78
N LEU A 47 -10.47 -7.29 12.74
CA LEU A 47 -11.70 -7.67 13.45
C LEU A 47 -11.50 -7.55 14.96
N ASN A 48 -10.35 -8.01 15.47
CA ASN A 48 -10.01 -7.91 16.88
C ASN A 48 -9.96 -6.45 17.34
N PHE A 49 -9.31 -5.56 16.58
CA PHE A 49 -9.33 -4.12 16.84
C PHE A 49 -10.76 -3.56 16.82
N TYR A 50 -11.55 -3.90 15.80
CA TYR A 50 -12.93 -3.42 15.68
C TYR A 50 -13.78 -3.82 16.90
N ASN A 51 -13.65 -5.07 17.35
CA ASN A 51 -14.40 -5.59 18.50
C ASN A 51 -13.93 -4.97 19.83
N ASN A 52 -12.64 -4.67 19.97
CA ASN A 52 -12.05 -4.14 21.21
C ASN A 52 -11.86 -2.62 21.23
N ARG A 53 -12.31 -1.88 20.20
CA ARG A 53 -12.04 -0.44 20.04
C ARG A 53 -12.55 0.46 21.17
N PHE A 54 -13.44 -0.03 22.02
CA PHE A 54 -14.00 0.69 23.17
C PHE A 54 -13.62 0.08 24.52
N ASN A 55 -12.83 -1.00 24.51
CA ASN A 55 -12.29 -1.59 25.72
C ASN A 55 -10.99 -0.83 26.06
N ILE A 56 -11.06 0.03 27.08
CA ILE A 56 -9.94 0.82 27.64
C ILE A 56 -9.49 0.16 28.93
#